data_AF-A0AAQ4CSC4-F1
#
_entry.id   AF-A0AAQ4CSC4-F1
#
_cell.length_a   1.000
_cell.length_b   1.000
_cell.length_c   1.000
_cell.angle_alpha   90.00
_cell.angle_beta   90.00
_cell.angle_gamma   90.00
#
_symmetry.space_group_name_H-M   'P 1'
#
loop_
_entity.id
_entity.type
_entity.pdbx_description
1 polymer ?
#
loop_
_entity_poly.entity_id
_entity_poly.type
_entity_poly.pdbx_seq_one_letter_code
_entity_poly.pdbx_strand_id
1 'polypeptide(L)'
;MLLSRRLKSFPRAISEELRGWKWDEPPIYPSSNTLLNVSDLTNGFCETQRFVYLKYKGYKPEIKAKIGNTIHQTYVYAIETIKRLIYENENIDGSKLKTLMGDEFYNLLRTVEEGNIAKVLWDHITNIYSAELDKVRGKLFLTKDSLVASVIPFYVEFPIDGSLIGLQHAIRADAFIPIIPLIAEMKTGGYKKAHELALVAYAMAYESQFEIPIDFGYLCYVNVDGNRVFNNCRIIPLSDSLRTEFLEIRDRAIESIDKDLDPGLPKKCDSECPFLKICKGS
;
A
#
# COMPACT_ATOMS: atom_id res chain seq x y z
N MET A 1 9.22 6.97 17.62
CA MET A 1 9.71 6.19 18.77
C MET A 1 8.68 5.26 19.43
N LEU A 2 7.36 5.54 19.38
CA LEU A 2 6.35 4.62 19.94
C LEU A 2 6.15 3.36 19.08
N LEU A 3 6.21 3.49 17.75
CA LEU A 3 6.00 2.36 16.83
C LEU A 3 7.11 1.32 16.91
N SER A 4 8.39 1.74 16.94
CA SER A 4 9.53 0.82 17.10
C SER A 4 9.47 0.04 18.42
N ARG A 5 9.08 0.70 19.52
CA ARG A 5 8.90 0.03 20.81
C ARG A 5 7.79 -1.01 20.75
N ARG A 6 6.67 -0.71 20.08
CA ARG A 6 5.55 -1.64 19.88
C ARG A 6 5.95 -2.82 19.00
N LEU A 7 6.77 -2.61 17.97
CA LEU A 7 7.27 -3.69 17.11
C LEU A 7 8.23 -4.64 17.84
N LYS A 8 9.07 -4.09 18.73
CA LYS A 8 9.99 -4.90 19.56
C LYS A 8 9.27 -5.83 20.54
N SER A 9 8.02 -5.54 20.91
CA SER A 9 7.26 -6.41 21.83
C SER A 9 6.58 -7.59 21.13
N PHE A 10 6.54 -7.62 19.79
CA PHE A 10 5.96 -8.75 19.08
C PHE A 10 7.01 -9.86 18.87
N PRO A 11 6.62 -11.14 19.01
CA PRO A 11 7.49 -12.25 18.66
C PRO A 11 7.81 -12.22 17.17
N ARG A 12 9.07 -12.45 16.82
CA ARG A 12 9.55 -12.60 15.44
C ARG A 12 9.83 -14.08 15.21
N ALA A 13 8.81 -14.80 14.75
CA ALA A 13 8.94 -16.18 14.35
C ALA A 13 8.36 -16.27 12.94
N ILE A 14 9.22 -16.01 11.96
CA ILE A 14 8.94 -16.28 10.55
C ILE A 14 9.96 -17.31 10.10
N SER A 15 9.50 -18.42 9.55
CA SER A 15 10.37 -19.48 9.03
C SER A 15 11.24 -18.95 7.90
N GLU A 16 12.52 -19.32 7.90
CA GLU A 16 13.47 -18.90 6.86
C GLU A 16 13.04 -19.37 5.46
N GLU A 17 12.34 -20.50 5.35
CA GLU A 17 11.81 -21.02 4.08
C GLU A 17 10.67 -20.17 3.50
N LEU A 18 10.02 -19.33 4.32
CA LEU A 18 8.92 -18.45 3.92
C LEU A 18 9.37 -17.01 3.67
N ARG A 19 10.67 -16.78 3.61
CA ARG A 19 11.26 -15.47 3.36
C ARG A 19 11.44 -15.23 1.87
N GLY A 20 11.22 -14.00 1.43
CA GLY A 20 11.31 -13.65 0.02
C GLY A 20 12.68 -13.92 -0.61
N TRP A 21 13.77 -13.92 0.18
CA TRP A 21 15.12 -14.26 -0.31
C TRP A 21 15.29 -15.74 -0.67
N LYS A 22 14.37 -16.64 -0.30
CA LYS A 22 14.33 -18.04 -0.72
C LYS A 22 13.61 -18.24 -2.05
N TRP A 23 13.60 -17.23 -2.92
CA TRP A 23 12.85 -17.21 -4.19
C TRP A 23 13.29 -18.30 -5.20
N ASP A 24 14.45 -18.91 -5.01
CA ASP A 24 14.98 -20.01 -5.83
C ASP A 24 14.59 -21.41 -5.30
N GLU A 25 13.94 -21.49 -4.14
CA GLU A 25 13.52 -22.73 -3.51
C GLU A 25 11.99 -22.74 -3.24
N PRO A 26 11.31 -23.91 -3.31
CA PRO A 26 9.95 -24.03 -2.81
C PRO A 26 9.89 -23.70 -1.31
N PRO A 27 8.79 -23.06 -0.82
CA PRO A 27 7.54 -22.76 -1.52
C PRO A 27 7.51 -21.36 -2.17
N ILE A 28 8.58 -20.58 -2.09
CA ILE A 28 8.59 -19.21 -2.64
C ILE A 28 8.73 -19.23 -4.15
N TYR A 29 9.54 -20.15 -4.68
CA TYR A 29 9.75 -20.32 -6.11
C TYR A 29 8.40 -20.44 -6.87
N PRO A 30 8.10 -19.53 -7.81
CA PRO A 30 6.85 -19.57 -8.57
C PRO A 30 6.87 -20.75 -9.56
N SER A 31 5.71 -21.36 -9.78
CA SER A 31 5.60 -22.53 -10.68
C SER A 31 5.79 -22.22 -12.17
N SER A 32 5.77 -20.94 -12.56
CA SER A 32 5.98 -20.49 -13.94
C SER A 32 6.42 -19.02 -14.00
N ASN A 33 6.62 -18.52 -15.23
CA ASN A 33 6.99 -17.13 -15.50
C ASN A 33 5.77 -16.17 -15.55
N THR A 34 4.57 -16.64 -15.23
CA THR A 34 3.36 -15.80 -15.19
C THR A 34 3.45 -14.81 -14.04
N LEU A 35 3.39 -13.51 -14.35
CA LEU A 35 3.49 -12.43 -13.36
C LEU A 35 2.13 -11.83 -13.00
N LEU A 36 1.86 -11.68 -11.70
CA LEU A 36 0.56 -11.26 -11.18
C LEU A 36 0.64 -9.90 -10.47
N ASN A 37 -0.44 -9.10 -10.54
CA ASN A 37 -0.52 -7.88 -9.74
C ASN A 37 -0.94 -8.21 -8.31
N VAL A 38 -0.33 -7.53 -7.33
CA VAL A 38 -0.71 -7.66 -5.91
C VAL A 38 -2.20 -7.37 -5.71
N SER A 39 -2.71 -6.30 -6.33
CA SER A 39 -4.11 -5.90 -6.20
C SER A 39 -5.08 -6.91 -6.81
N ASP A 40 -4.67 -7.68 -7.82
CA ASP A 40 -5.50 -8.73 -8.42
C ASP A 40 -5.63 -9.93 -7.47
N LEU A 41 -4.59 -10.26 -6.70
CA LEU A 41 -4.59 -11.35 -5.74
C LEU A 41 -5.27 -10.99 -4.41
N THR A 42 -5.19 -9.72 -4.03
CA THR A 42 -5.52 -9.26 -2.67
C THR A 42 -6.76 -8.35 -2.63
N ASN A 43 -7.57 -8.36 -3.69
CA ASN A 43 -8.75 -7.49 -3.84
C ASN A 43 -9.89 -7.77 -2.84
N GLY A 44 -9.97 -8.98 -2.28
CA GLY A 44 -11.03 -9.37 -1.34
C GLY A 44 -12.44 -9.48 -1.95
N PHE A 45 -12.59 -9.53 -3.27
CA PHE A 45 -13.87 -9.70 -3.99
C PHE A 45 -14.16 -11.16 -4.39
N CYS A 46 -13.14 -11.97 -4.68
CA CYS A 46 -13.32 -13.28 -5.30
C CYS A 46 -12.34 -14.34 -4.75
N GLU A 47 -12.84 -15.18 -3.84
CA GLU A 47 -12.04 -16.23 -3.17
C GLU A 47 -11.54 -17.34 -4.12
N THR A 48 -12.27 -17.62 -5.20
CA THR A 48 -11.83 -18.58 -6.24
C THR A 48 -10.81 -17.99 -7.18
N GLN A 49 -10.54 -16.68 -7.10
CA GLN A 49 -9.63 -15.97 -7.99
C GLN A 49 -10.02 -15.98 -9.47
N ARG A 50 -11.29 -16.30 -9.77
CA ARG A 50 -11.86 -16.13 -11.12
C ARG A 50 -11.71 -14.69 -11.62
N PHE A 51 -11.64 -13.72 -10.70
CA PHE A 51 -11.29 -12.34 -11.03
C PHE A 51 -9.96 -12.23 -11.79
N VAL A 52 -8.92 -12.90 -11.30
CA VAL A 52 -7.57 -12.87 -11.89
C VAL A 52 -7.59 -13.57 -13.25
N TYR A 53 -8.22 -14.74 -13.32
CA TYR A 53 -8.37 -15.51 -14.56
C TYR A 53 -9.09 -14.70 -15.66
N LEU A 54 -10.23 -14.07 -15.36
CA LEU A 54 -10.97 -13.25 -16.33
C LEU A 54 -10.16 -12.03 -16.79
N LYS A 55 -9.44 -11.38 -15.89
CA LYS A 55 -8.57 -10.26 -16.26
C LYS A 55 -7.45 -10.72 -17.20
N TYR A 56 -6.84 -11.87 -16.93
CA TYR A 56 -5.84 -12.49 -17.80
C TYR A 56 -6.42 -12.83 -19.18
N LYS A 57 -7.68 -13.29 -19.25
CA LYS A 57 -8.42 -13.52 -20.50
C LYS A 57 -8.77 -12.24 -21.28
N GLY A 58 -8.40 -11.06 -20.79
CA GLY A 58 -8.61 -9.79 -21.46
C GLY A 58 -9.96 -9.13 -21.17
N TYR A 59 -10.77 -9.67 -20.24
CA TYR A 59 -11.98 -8.99 -19.80
C TYR A 59 -11.63 -7.74 -19.01
N LYS A 60 -12.33 -6.63 -19.28
CA LYS A 60 -12.12 -5.36 -18.61
C LYS A 60 -13.11 -5.19 -17.45
N PRO A 61 -12.64 -4.92 -16.22
CA PRO A 61 -13.52 -4.71 -15.09
C PRO A 61 -14.32 -3.40 -15.26
N GLU A 62 -15.57 -3.39 -14.83
CA GLU A 62 -16.36 -2.17 -14.74
C GLU A 62 -15.90 -1.38 -13.50
N ILE A 63 -14.92 -0.49 -13.70
CA ILE A 63 -14.34 0.32 -12.61
C ILE A 63 -15.22 1.55 -12.41
N LYS A 64 -15.88 1.65 -11.26
CA LYS A 64 -16.49 2.90 -10.81
C LYS A 64 -15.39 3.87 -10.38
N ALA A 65 -15.59 5.18 -10.58
CA ALA A 65 -14.79 6.22 -9.96
C ALA A 65 -14.62 5.91 -8.47
N LYS A 66 -13.39 5.61 -8.04
CA LYS A 66 -13.13 5.20 -6.66
C LYS A 66 -12.60 6.42 -5.91
N ILE A 67 -13.37 6.83 -4.90
CA ILE A 67 -12.91 7.70 -3.80
C ILE A 67 -11.51 7.30 -3.31
N GLY A 68 -11.20 5.99 -3.29
CA GLY A 68 -9.87 5.46 -3.03
C GLY A 68 -8.76 6.07 -3.89
N ASN A 69 -8.95 6.19 -5.20
CA ASN A 69 -7.94 6.79 -6.08
C ASN A 69 -7.67 8.25 -5.69
N THR A 70 -8.71 9.05 -5.45
CA THR A 70 -8.54 10.43 -4.98
C THR A 70 -7.80 10.51 -3.65
N ILE A 71 -8.10 9.61 -2.70
CA ILE A 71 -7.42 9.57 -1.41
C ILE A 71 -5.93 9.23 -1.56
N HIS A 72 -5.57 8.19 -2.34
CA HIS A 72 -4.16 7.84 -2.57
C HIS A 72 -3.42 8.97 -3.31
N GLN A 73 -3.96 9.47 -4.42
CA GLN A 73 -3.34 10.56 -5.18
C GLN A 73 -3.12 11.81 -4.32
N THR A 74 -4.12 12.20 -3.53
CA THR A 74 -4.01 13.35 -2.61
C THR A 74 -2.92 13.12 -1.58
N TYR A 75 -2.86 11.92 -0.98
CA TYR A 75 -1.86 11.59 0.03
C TYR A 75 -0.44 11.65 -0.52
N VAL A 76 -0.20 10.98 -1.65
CA VAL A 76 1.11 10.95 -2.32
C VAL A 76 1.55 12.36 -2.68
N TYR A 77 0.70 13.11 -3.38
CA TYR A 77 1.02 14.46 -3.84
C TYR A 77 1.28 15.42 -2.68
N ALA A 78 0.51 15.33 -1.60
CA ALA A 78 0.73 16.15 -0.41
C ALA A 78 2.08 15.84 0.27
N ILE A 79 2.41 14.56 0.45
CA ILE A 79 3.66 14.14 1.08
C ILE A 79 4.88 14.58 0.27
N GLU A 80 4.85 14.38 -1.05
CA GLU A 80 5.92 14.82 -1.95
C GLU A 80 6.06 16.36 -1.95
N THR A 81 4.93 17.07 -1.98
CA THR A 81 4.90 18.53 -1.92
C THR A 81 5.53 19.04 -0.63
N ILE A 82 5.18 18.48 0.53
CA ILE A 82 5.77 18.89 1.81
C ILE A 82 7.28 18.66 1.80
N LYS A 83 7.76 17.50 1.35
CA LYS A 83 9.21 17.23 1.26
C LYS A 83 9.90 18.28 0.40
N ARG A 84 9.37 18.52 -0.81
CA ARG A 84 9.89 19.51 -1.75
C ARG A 84 9.96 20.90 -1.12
N LEU A 85 8.86 21.37 -0.53
CA LEU A 85 8.79 22.69 0.10
C LEU A 85 9.81 22.85 1.24
N ILE A 86 10.06 21.79 2.03
CA ILE A 86 11.08 21.81 3.08
C ILE A 86 12.50 21.91 2.49
N TYR A 87 12.79 21.23 1.39
CA TYR A 87 14.11 21.33 0.74
C TYR A 87 14.34 22.71 0.11
N GLU A 88 13.33 23.24 -0.59
CA GLU A 88 13.42 24.51 -1.33
C GLU A 88 13.49 25.74 -0.44
N ASN A 89 12.89 25.71 0.75
CA ASN A 89 12.77 26.88 1.60
C ASN A 89 13.75 26.84 2.78
N GLU A 90 14.59 27.86 2.89
CA GLU A 90 15.36 28.08 4.11
C GLU A 90 14.44 28.53 5.26
N ASN A 91 14.70 27.99 6.46
CA ASN A 91 14.01 28.34 7.70
C ASN A 91 12.47 28.23 7.66
N ILE A 92 11.90 27.40 6.78
CA ILE A 92 10.46 27.17 6.71
C ILE A 92 9.89 26.72 8.06
N ASP A 93 8.78 27.32 8.47
CA ASP A 93 8.02 26.95 9.66
C ASP A 93 6.65 26.37 9.28
N GLY A 94 5.91 25.87 10.27
CA GLY A 94 4.60 25.27 10.04
C GLY A 94 3.58 26.25 9.46
N SER A 95 3.67 27.53 9.81
CA SER A 95 2.79 28.59 9.29
C SER A 95 3.05 28.85 7.81
N LYS A 96 4.32 29.04 7.42
CA LYS A 96 4.75 29.20 6.04
C LYS A 96 4.44 27.96 5.20
N LEU A 97 4.62 26.76 5.77
CA LEU A 97 4.23 25.52 5.11
C LEU A 97 2.73 25.49 4.79
N LYS A 98 1.85 25.90 5.74
CA LYS A 98 0.40 25.98 5.50
C LYS A 98 0.05 26.90 4.34
N THR A 99 0.66 28.08 4.30
CA THR A 99 0.43 29.05 3.22
C THR A 99 0.81 28.45 1.87
N LEU A 100 2.03 27.91 1.75
CA LEU A 100 2.53 27.34 0.49
C LEU A 100 1.73 26.10 0.05
N MET A 101 1.32 25.24 0.99
CA MET A 101 0.42 24.12 0.71
C MET A 101 -0.95 24.59 0.21
N GLY A 102 -1.41 25.78 0.62
CA GLY A 102 -2.64 26.38 0.10
C GLY A 102 -2.58 26.63 -1.40
N ASP A 103 -1.45 27.13 -1.89
CA ASP A 103 -1.23 27.43 -3.31
C ASP A 103 -1.10 26.14 -4.13
N GLU A 104 -0.41 25.13 -3.60
CA GLU A 104 -0.18 23.84 -4.27
C GLU A 104 -1.46 22.99 -4.41
N PHE A 105 -2.46 23.22 -3.56
CA PHE A 105 -3.74 22.50 -3.65
C PHE A 105 -4.42 22.70 -5.02
N TYR A 106 -4.29 23.88 -5.64
CA TYR A 106 -4.88 24.13 -6.95
C TYR A 106 -4.27 23.28 -8.06
N ASN A 107 -3.02 22.83 -7.91
CA ASN A 107 -2.39 21.92 -8.85
C ASN A 107 -2.98 20.50 -8.71
N LEU A 108 -3.16 20.02 -7.47
CA LEU A 108 -3.82 18.76 -7.18
C LEU A 108 -5.28 18.75 -7.66
N LEU A 109 -6.02 19.83 -7.44
CA LEU A 109 -7.44 19.91 -7.78
C LEU A 109 -7.72 19.66 -9.27
N ARG A 110 -6.73 19.91 -10.14
CA ARG A 110 -6.84 19.64 -11.59
C ARG A 110 -6.71 18.15 -11.95
N THR A 111 -6.21 17.31 -11.05
CA THR A 111 -5.90 15.90 -11.32
C THR A 111 -6.86 14.92 -10.65
N VAL A 112 -7.59 15.37 -9.63
CA VAL A 112 -8.51 14.52 -8.85
C VAL A 112 -9.96 14.74 -9.24
N GLU A 113 -10.74 13.66 -9.23
CA GLU A 113 -12.18 13.70 -9.51
C GLU A 113 -12.97 14.27 -8.33
N GLU A 114 -12.69 13.81 -7.10
CA GLU A 114 -13.43 14.17 -5.89
C GLU A 114 -12.76 15.32 -5.12
N GLY A 115 -12.82 16.53 -5.68
CA GLY A 115 -12.11 17.71 -5.16
C GLY A 115 -12.42 18.07 -3.69
N ASN A 116 -13.66 17.86 -3.23
CA ASN A 116 -14.04 18.10 -1.84
C ASN A 116 -13.36 17.12 -0.87
N ILE A 117 -13.31 15.83 -1.23
CA ILE A 117 -12.62 14.80 -0.46
C ILE A 117 -11.12 15.09 -0.42
N ALA A 118 -10.55 15.44 -1.58
CA ALA A 118 -9.15 15.84 -1.68
C ALA A 118 -8.84 17.04 -0.78
N LYS A 119 -9.70 18.07 -0.73
CA LYS A 119 -9.51 19.25 0.11
C LYS A 119 -9.47 18.90 1.59
N VAL A 120 -10.44 18.12 2.07
CA VAL A 120 -10.52 17.73 3.50
C VAL A 120 -9.28 16.93 3.90
N LEU A 121 -8.85 15.98 3.06
CA LEU A 121 -7.63 15.20 3.32
C LEU A 121 -6.36 16.07 3.24
N TRP A 122 -6.26 16.95 2.25
CA TRP A 122 -5.14 17.88 2.08
C TRP A 122 -4.94 18.77 3.30
N ASP A 123 -6.02 19.38 3.79
CA ASP A 123 -5.98 20.24 4.97
C ASP A 123 -5.61 19.46 6.23
N HIS A 124 -6.12 18.22 6.35
CA HIS A 124 -5.74 17.33 7.45
C HIS A 124 -4.24 17.01 7.45
N ILE A 125 -3.69 16.60 6.30
CA ILE A 125 -2.26 16.29 6.12
C ILE A 125 -1.42 17.54 6.41
N THR A 126 -1.80 18.68 5.82
CA THR A 126 -1.09 19.96 5.99
C THR A 126 -1.02 20.34 7.47
N ASN A 127 -2.13 20.23 8.21
CA ASN A 127 -2.15 20.54 9.63
C ASN A 127 -1.23 19.63 10.45
N ILE A 128 -1.23 18.31 10.19
CA ILE A 128 -0.37 17.34 10.88
C ILE A 128 1.10 17.69 10.65
N TYR A 129 1.51 17.86 9.39
CA TYR A 129 2.93 18.02 9.06
C TYR A 129 3.45 19.42 9.34
N SER A 130 2.62 20.46 9.32
CA SER A 130 3.00 21.77 9.86
C SER A 130 3.30 21.72 11.35
N ALA A 131 2.46 21.01 12.13
CA ALA A 131 2.71 20.85 13.56
C ALA A 131 3.96 20.00 13.84
N GLU A 132 4.18 18.92 13.09
CA GLU A 132 5.39 18.10 13.24
C GLU A 132 6.65 18.86 12.82
N LEU A 133 6.58 19.69 11.77
CA LEU A 133 7.68 20.55 11.34
C LEU A 133 8.12 21.49 12.46
N ASP A 134 7.19 22.22 13.09
CA ASP A 134 7.51 23.15 14.18
C ASP A 134 8.11 22.43 15.38
N LYS A 135 7.58 21.25 15.71
CA LYS A 135 8.12 20.41 16.78
C LYS A 135 9.54 19.93 16.48
N VAL A 136 9.84 19.50 15.26
CA VAL A 136 11.17 18.99 14.89
C VAL A 136 12.20 20.12 14.82
N ARG A 137 11.82 21.29 14.31
CA ARG A 137 12.70 22.47 14.19
C ARG A 137 13.23 22.98 15.53
N GLY A 138 12.54 22.70 16.64
CA GLY A 138 13.04 23.00 17.98
C GLY A 138 14.30 22.23 18.38
N LYS A 139 14.75 21.24 17.58
CA LYS A 139 15.98 20.47 17.83
C LYS A 139 17.20 21.19 17.24
N LEU A 140 18.33 21.11 17.94
CA LEU A 140 19.60 21.69 17.49
C LEU A 140 20.27 20.83 16.40
N PHE A 141 21.09 21.48 15.55
CA PHE A 141 21.99 20.85 14.57
C PHE A 141 21.33 19.97 13.50
N LEU A 142 20.16 20.36 12.98
CA LEU A 142 19.51 19.66 11.86
C LEU A 142 20.03 20.16 10.51
N THR A 143 20.49 19.25 9.66
CA THR A 143 20.59 19.50 8.21
C THR A 143 19.19 19.49 7.59
N LYS A 144 19.04 20.04 6.38
CA LYS A 144 17.76 19.97 5.64
C LYS A 144 17.29 18.53 5.46
N ASP A 145 18.21 17.62 5.16
CA ASP A 145 17.89 16.21 4.96
C ASP A 145 17.43 15.55 6.26
N SER A 146 18.16 15.76 7.37
CA SER A 146 17.77 15.25 8.69
C SER A 146 16.44 15.85 9.18
N LEU A 147 16.13 17.10 8.80
CA LEU A 147 14.83 17.73 9.07
C LEU A 147 13.72 17.01 8.30
N VAL A 148 13.86 16.82 6.99
CA VAL A 148 12.87 16.10 6.17
C VAL A 148 12.66 14.69 6.66
N ALA A 149 13.73 13.93 6.88
CA ALA A 149 13.65 12.55 7.38
C ALA A 149 13.02 12.47 8.79
N SER A 150 13.16 13.51 9.60
CA SER A 150 12.53 13.59 10.92
C SER A 150 11.04 13.92 10.86
N VAL A 151 10.61 14.75 9.89
CA VAL A 151 9.22 15.15 9.71
C VAL A 151 8.43 14.09 8.94
N ILE A 152 9.02 13.52 7.88
CA ILE A 152 8.41 12.50 7.01
C ILE A 152 9.37 11.30 6.91
N PRO A 153 9.35 10.38 7.90
CA PRO A 153 10.30 9.26 7.99
C PRO A 153 9.92 8.07 7.10
N PHE A 154 9.35 8.31 5.93
CA PHE A 154 8.91 7.27 5.00
C PHE A 154 8.90 7.75 3.56
N TYR A 155 8.92 6.80 2.63
CA TYR A 155 8.69 7.00 1.21
C TYR A 155 7.25 6.64 0.87
N VAL A 156 6.66 7.30 -0.12
CA VAL A 156 5.34 6.98 -0.68
C VAL A 156 5.53 6.32 -2.04
N GLU A 157 4.59 5.46 -2.45
CA GLU A 157 4.61 4.77 -3.76
C GLU A 157 5.95 4.05 -4.01
N PHE A 158 6.49 3.41 -2.96
CA PHE A 158 7.82 2.83 -2.96
C PHE A 158 7.88 1.65 -3.96
N PRO A 159 8.73 1.72 -5.00
CA PRO A 159 8.80 0.69 -6.03
C PRO A 159 9.55 -0.54 -5.52
N ILE A 160 9.03 -1.72 -5.85
CA ILE A 160 9.61 -3.02 -5.50
C ILE A 160 9.52 -3.92 -6.73
N ASP A 161 10.59 -4.64 -7.05
CA ASP A 161 10.55 -5.70 -8.05
C ASP A 161 10.03 -6.98 -7.41
N GLY A 162 8.87 -7.46 -7.86
CA GLY A 162 8.25 -8.69 -7.36
C GLY A 162 8.46 -9.91 -8.25
N SER A 163 9.21 -9.79 -9.35
CA SER A 163 9.30 -10.84 -10.37
C SER A 163 9.89 -12.16 -9.88
N LEU A 164 10.85 -12.10 -8.95
CA LEU A 164 11.44 -13.29 -8.34
C LEU A 164 10.43 -14.18 -7.60
N ILE A 165 9.31 -13.61 -7.17
CA ILE A 165 8.26 -14.32 -6.44
C ILE A 165 6.94 -14.43 -7.23
N GLY A 166 6.99 -14.26 -8.56
CA GLY A 166 5.82 -14.38 -9.45
C GLY A 166 4.89 -13.16 -9.46
N LEU A 167 5.38 -11.99 -9.03
CA LEU A 167 4.65 -10.73 -9.08
C LEU A 167 5.21 -9.80 -10.16
N GLN A 168 4.49 -8.74 -10.49
CA GLN A 168 4.94 -7.76 -11.47
C GLN A 168 6.24 -7.05 -11.08
N HIS A 169 7.03 -6.63 -12.07
CA HIS A 169 8.32 -5.95 -11.89
C HIS A 169 8.24 -4.58 -11.22
N ALA A 170 7.07 -3.93 -11.27
CA ALA A 170 6.90 -2.55 -10.82
C ALA A 170 5.70 -2.45 -9.87
N ILE A 171 5.68 -3.30 -8.84
CA ILE A 171 4.68 -3.16 -7.79
C ILE A 171 5.07 -1.96 -6.90
N ARG A 172 4.05 -1.27 -6.39
CA ARG A 172 4.24 -0.10 -5.52
C ARG A 172 3.53 -0.35 -4.20
N ALA A 173 4.30 -0.25 -3.12
CA ALA A 173 3.75 -0.18 -1.79
C ALA A 173 3.39 1.27 -1.46
N ASP A 174 2.24 1.51 -0.82
CA ASP A 174 1.77 2.86 -0.55
C ASP A 174 2.76 3.67 0.29
N ALA A 175 3.38 3.05 1.28
CA ALA A 175 4.51 3.64 1.96
C ALA A 175 5.54 2.62 2.47
N PHE A 176 6.79 3.06 2.57
CA PHE A 176 7.89 2.29 3.18
C PHE A 176 8.63 3.14 4.20
N ILE A 177 8.79 2.63 5.42
CA ILE A 177 9.54 3.24 6.50
C ILE A 177 10.90 2.52 6.58
N PRO A 178 12.01 3.11 6.12
CA PRO A 178 13.29 2.41 6.07
C PRO A 178 13.92 2.21 7.46
N ILE A 179 13.76 3.18 8.36
CA ILE A 179 14.40 3.16 9.69
C ILE A 179 13.87 2.04 10.60
N ILE A 180 12.66 1.59 10.34
CA ILE A 180 12.07 0.41 10.97
C ILE A 180 11.43 -0.35 9.81
N PRO A 181 12.06 -1.40 9.26
CA PRO A 181 11.72 -2.00 7.98
C PRO A 181 10.26 -2.47 8.00
N LEU A 182 9.38 -1.57 7.55
CA LEU A 182 7.94 -1.62 7.74
C LEU A 182 7.29 -1.05 6.49
N ILE A 183 6.47 -1.88 5.86
CA ILE A 183 5.68 -1.50 4.71
C ILE A 183 4.28 -1.13 5.19
N ALA A 184 3.69 -0.08 4.63
CA ALA A 184 2.34 0.33 4.92
C ALA A 184 1.45 0.21 3.68
N GLU A 185 0.20 -0.13 3.93
CA GLU A 185 -0.88 -0.21 2.94
C GLU A 185 -2.02 0.67 3.43
N MET A 186 -2.47 1.57 2.57
CA MET A 186 -3.63 2.41 2.77
C MET A 186 -4.83 1.81 2.03
N LYS A 187 -5.98 1.77 2.71
CA LYS A 187 -7.25 1.31 2.13
C LYS A 187 -8.36 2.29 2.48
N THR A 188 -9.42 2.23 1.69
CA THR A 188 -10.67 2.95 1.94
C THR A 188 -11.79 1.97 2.19
N GLY A 189 -12.87 2.43 2.82
CA GLY A 189 -14.01 1.59 3.18
C GLY A 189 -13.74 0.69 4.38
N GLY A 190 -14.35 -0.50 4.36
CA GLY A 190 -14.33 -1.47 5.46
C GLY A 190 -13.14 -2.42 5.42
N TYR A 191 -12.83 -3.00 6.58
CA TYR A 191 -11.77 -3.99 6.71
C TYR A 191 -12.09 -5.28 5.93
N LYS A 192 -11.12 -5.74 5.13
CA LYS A 192 -11.13 -7.07 4.49
C LYS A 192 -9.82 -7.78 4.82
N LYS A 193 -9.89 -9.06 5.21
CA LYS A 193 -8.70 -9.88 5.53
C LYS A 193 -7.70 -9.93 4.37
N ALA A 194 -8.20 -9.95 3.14
CA ALA A 194 -7.37 -9.94 1.93
C ALA A 194 -6.39 -8.74 1.85
N HIS A 195 -6.71 -7.61 2.51
CA HIS A 195 -5.80 -6.46 2.54
C HIS A 195 -4.53 -6.72 3.36
N GLU A 196 -4.55 -7.67 4.30
CA GLU A 196 -3.33 -8.09 5.01
C GLU A 196 -2.37 -8.86 4.10
N LEU A 197 -2.91 -9.60 3.13
CA LEU A 197 -2.11 -10.33 2.15
C LEU A 197 -1.38 -9.40 1.17
N ALA A 198 -1.90 -8.18 0.95
CA ALA A 198 -1.18 -7.17 0.18
C ALA A 198 0.15 -6.81 0.85
N LEU A 199 0.14 -6.60 2.17
CA LEU A 199 1.34 -6.33 2.96
C LEU A 199 2.34 -7.50 2.88
N VAL A 200 1.86 -8.73 2.92
CA VAL A 200 2.70 -9.93 2.74
C VAL A 200 3.36 -9.94 1.37
N ALA A 201 2.59 -9.67 0.32
CA ALA A 201 3.11 -9.63 -1.06
C ALA A 201 4.25 -8.61 -1.20
N TYR A 202 4.04 -7.39 -0.70
CA TYR A 202 5.07 -6.35 -0.71
C TYR A 202 6.29 -6.71 0.15
N ALA A 203 6.07 -7.29 1.33
CA ALA A 203 7.15 -7.72 2.22
C ALA A 203 8.03 -8.79 1.59
N MET A 204 7.43 -9.82 1.00
CA MET A 204 8.15 -10.91 0.34
C MET A 204 8.87 -10.42 -0.91
N ALA A 205 8.26 -9.54 -1.70
CA ALA A 205 8.94 -8.94 -2.85
C ALA A 205 10.16 -8.12 -2.39
N TYR A 206 10.00 -7.30 -1.35
CA TYR A 206 11.08 -6.52 -0.77
C TYR A 206 12.22 -7.41 -0.25
N GLU A 207 11.88 -8.48 0.47
CA GLU A 207 12.84 -9.47 0.96
C GLU A 207 13.60 -10.16 -0.18
N SER A 208 12.93 -10.48 -1.29
CA SER A 208 13.56 -11.10 -2.47
C SER A 208 14.56 -10.19 -3.16
N GLN A 209 14.31 -8.88 -3.14
CA GLN A 209 15.14 -7.88 -3.81
C GLN A 209 16.31 -7.41 -2.94
N PHE A 210 16.08 -7.23 -1.64
CA PHE A 210 17.02 -6.55 -0.74
C PHE A 210 17.60 -7.44 0.36
N GLU A 211 17.10 -8.67 0.52
CA GLU A 211 17.51 -9.60 1.60
C GLU A 211 17.38 -9.00 3.01
N ILE A 212 16.45 -8.06 3.19
CA ILE A 212 16.16 -7.40 4.46
C ILE A 212 14.80 -7.89 4.97
N PRO A 213 14.71 -8.42 6.21
CA PRO A 213 13.47 -8.95 6.76
C PRO A 213 12.40 -7.87 6.95
N ILE A 214 11.19 -8.17 6.47
CA ILE A 214 9.98 -7.38 6.71
C ILE A 214 8.99 -8.24 7.49
N ASP A 215 9.07 -8.15 8.82
CA ASP A 215 8.28 -8.98 9.74
C ASP A 215 6.88 -8.41 10.01
N PHE A 216 6.68 -7.12 9.71
CA PHE A 216 5.48 -6.39 10.07
C PHE A 216 5.04 -5.50 8.91
N GLY A 217 3.73 -5.36 8.77
CA GLY A 217 3.07 -4.37 7.92
C GLY A 217 2.26 -3.38 8.75
N TYR A 218 1.92 -2.25 8.15
CA TYR A 218 1.08 -1.21 8.75
C TYR A 218 -0.14 -0.96 7.87
N LEU A 219 -1.28 -1.53 8.26
CA LEU A 219 -2.52 -1.42 7.50
C LEU A 219 -3.34 -0.24 8.02
N CYS A 220 -3.58 0.75 7.17
CA CYS A 220 -4.30 1.98 7.49
C CYS A 220 -5.58 2.10 6.67
N TYR A 221 -6.72 2.15 7.35
CA TYR A 221 -7.98 2.53 6.71
C TYR A 221 -8.18 4.02 6.86
N VAL A 222 -8.24 4.74 5.75
CA VAL A 222 -8.45 6.19 5.69
C VAL A 222 -9.78 6.46 4.99
N ASN A 223 -10.67 7.14 5.69
CA ASN A 223 -11.98 7.52 5.16
C ASN A 223 -12.22 9.01 5.38
N VAL A 224 -12.89 9.65 4.44
CA VAL A 224 -13.34 11.04 4.56
C VAL A 224 -14.85 11.03 4.66
N ASP A 225 -15.37 11.59 5.75
CA ASP A 225 -16.80 11.74 5.98
C ASP A 225 -17.11 13.18 6.41
N GLY A 226 -17.90 13.86 5.58
CA GLY A 226 -18.08 15.31 5.63
C GLY A 226 -16.73 16.04 5.64
N ASN A 227 -16.48 16.81 6.70
CA ASN A 227 -15.27 17.61 6.86
C ASN A 227 -14.22 16.94 7.77
N ARG A 228 -14.28 15.62 7.96
CA ARG A 228 -13.39 14.89 8.86
C ARG A 228 -12.70 13.74 8.15
N VAL A 229 -11.42 13.57 8.48
CA VAL A 229 -10.64 12.39 8.12
C VAL A 229 -10.67 11.43 9.30
N PHE A 230 -11.07 10.18 9.04
CA PHE A 230 -11.02 9.08 9.99
C PHE A 230 -9.94 8.11 9.55
N ASN A 231 -8.98 7.85 10.42
CA ASN A 231 -7.94 6.88 10.19
C ASN A 231 -7.92 5.79 11.28
N ASN A 232 -7.85 4.53 10.87
CA ASN A 232 -7.67 3.39 11.76
C ASN A 232 -6.52 2.55 11.24
N CYS A 233 -5.38 2.63 11.93
CA CYS A 233 -4.17 1.95 11.54
C CYS A 233 -3.78 0.86 12.54
N ARG A 234 -3.33 -0.28 12.03
CA ARG A 234 -2.92 -1.43 12.84
C ARG A 234 -1.61 -2.01 12.32
N ILE A 235 -0.77 -2.44 13.26
CA ILE A 235 0.39 -3.27 12.94
C ILE A 235 -0.10 -4.69 12.69
N ILE A 236 0.30 -5.26 11.56
CA ILE A 236 -0.01 -6.62 11.15
C ILE A 236 1.29 -7.44 11.20
N PRO A 237 1.43 -8.43 12.09
CA PRO A 237 2.52 -9.39 12.00
C PRO A 237 2.39 -10.23 10.72
N LEU A 238 3.43 -10.23 9.89
CA LEU A 238 3.44 -10.95 8.61
C LEU A 238 3.89 -12.41 8.82
N SER A 239 3.11 -13.11 9.63
CA SER A 239 3.39 -14.47 10.12
C SER A 239 3.47 -15.51 9.01
N ASP A 240 4.03 -16.68 9.34
CA ASP A 240 4.07 -17.86 8.47
C ASP A 240 2.70 -18.19 7.87
N SER A 241 1.64 -18.17 8.69
CA SER A 241 0.29 -18.46 8.20
C SER A 241 -0.18 -17.50 7.10
N LEU A 242 0.14 -16.21 7.20
CA LEU A 242 -0.26 -15.23 6.18
C LEU A 242 0.61 -15.35 4.92
N ARG A 243 1.90 -15.70 5.09
CA ARG A 243 2.84 -15.98 4.00
C ARG A 243 2.42 -17.21 3.21
N THR A 244 2.11 -18.31 3.90
CA THR A 244 1.56 -19.52 3.28
C THR A 244 0.24 -19.23 2.56
N GLU A 245 -0.70 -18.54 3.20
CA GLU A 245 -1.98 -18.18 2.58
C GLU A 245 -1.80 -17.34 1.30
N PHE A 246 -0.86 -16.40 1.30
CA PHE A 246 -0.53 -15.61 0.11
C PHE A 246 0.06 -16.48 -1.01
N LEU A 247 1.01 -17.37 -0.70
CA LEU A 247 1.61 -18.27 -1.68
C LEU A 247 0.59 -19.23 -2.29
N GLU A 248 -0.28 -19.83 -1.47
CA GLU A 248 -1.39 -20.67 -1.94
C GLU A 248 -2.37 -19.90 -2.84
N ILE A 249 -2.57 -18.61 -2.58
CA ILE A 249 -3.38 -17.76 -3.45
C ILE A 249 -2.66 -17.54 -4.78
N ARG A 250 -1.41 -17.09 -4.75
CA ARG A 250 -0.59 -16.87 -5.95
C ARG A 250 -0.54 -18.12 -6.83
N ASP A 251 -0.19 -19.27 -6.26
CA ASP A 251 0.04 -20.50 -7.01
C ASP A 251 -1.25 -21.02 -7.65
N ARG A 252 -2.40 -20.88 -6.98
CA ARG A 252 -3.71 -21.22 -7.59
C ARG A 252 -4.07 -20.29 -8.75
N ALA A 253 -3.77 -18.98 -8.66
CA ALA A 253 -3.96 -18.07 -9.78
C ALA A 253 -3.08 -18.44 -10.97
N ILE A 254 -1.79 -18.70 -10.72
CA ILE A 254 -0.84 -19.11 -11.75
C ILE A 254 -1.32 -20.40 -12.42
N GLU A 255 -1.68 -21.42 -11.63
CA GLU A 255 -2.16 -22.70 -12.14
C GLU A 255 -3.43 -22.54 -13.01
N SER A 256 -4.39 -21.74 -12.56
CA SER A 256 -5.62 -21.45 -13.31
C SER A 256 -5.33 -20.78 -14.65
N ILE A 257 -4.38 -19.84 -14.68
CA ILE A 257 -3.96 -19.15 -15.90
C ILE A 257 -3.22 -20.10 -16.83
N ASP A 258 -2.20 -20.80 -16.33
CA ASP A 258 -1.29 -21.61 -17.14
C ASP A 258 -1.99 -22.84 -17.73
N LYS A 259 -2.92 -23.45 -16.99
CA LYS A 259 -3.72 -24.61 -17.45
C LYS A 259 -4.98 -24.20 -18.22
N ASP A 260 -5.21 -22.90 -18.37
CA ASP A 260 -6.45 -22.34 -18.91
C ASP A 260 -7.72 -22.92 -18.26
N LEU A 261 -7.68 -23.05 -16.93
CA LEU A 261 -8.75 -23.67 -16.14
C LEU A 261 -9.52 -22.58 -15.40
N ASP A 262 -10.77 -22.32 -15.81
CA ASP A 262 -11.67 -21.42 -15.09
C ASP A 262 -11.90 -21.96 -13.66
N PRO A 263 -11.52 -21.22 -12.61
CA PRO A 263 -11.62 -21.70 -11.23
C PRO A 263 -13.06 -21.68 -10.71
N GLY A 264 -14.02 -21.20 -11.51
CA GLY A 264 -15.44 -21.22 -11.20
C GLY A 264 -15.85 -20.15 -10.20
N LEU A 265 -17.15 -20.13 -9.89
CA LEU A 265 -17.74 -19.15 -8.99
C LEU A 265 -17.45 -19.50 -7.52
N PRO A 266 -17.19 -18.49 -6.66
CA PRO A 266 -17.16 -18.72 -5.22
C PRO A 266 -18.56 -19.07 -4.70
N LYS A 267 -18.63 -19.68 -3.51
CA LYS A 267 -19.91 -19.99 -2.83
C LYS A 267 -20.79 -18.74 -2.67
N LYS A 268 -20.18 -17.58 -2.49
CA LYS A 268 -20.84 -16.28 -2.41
C LYS A 268 -20.01 -15.24 -3.16
N CYS A 269 -20.58 -14.61 -4.19
CA CYS A 269 -19.94 -13.51 -4.89
C CYS A 269 -20.06 -12.20 -4.12
N ASP A 270 -18.99 -11.41 -4.03
CA ASP A 270 -19.03 -10.04 -3.52
C ASP A 270 -19.88 -9.17 -4.47
N SER A 271 -20.81 -8.38 -3.91
CA SER A 271 -21.68 -7.48 -4.65
C SER A 271 -20.94 -6.32 -5.32
N GLU A 272 -19.75 -5.99 -4.82
CA GLU A 272 -18.87 -4.95 -5.36
C GLU A 272 -17.87 -5.48 -6.39
N CYS A 273 -17.87 -6.79 -6.68
CA CYS A 273 -16.95 -7.39 -7.64
C CYS A 273 -17.14 -6.76 -9.04
N PRO A 274 -16.11 -6.15 -9.65
CA PRO A 274 -16.22 -5.52 -10.96
C PRO A 274 -16.55 -6.48 -12.12
N PHE A 275 -16.40 -7.79 -11.91
CA PHE A 275 -16.74 -8.83 -12.89
C PHE A 275 -18.05 -9.53 -12.59
N LEU A 276 -18.85 -9.04 -11.64
CA LEU A 276 -20.09 -9.71 -11.22
C LEU A 276 -21.06 -9.95 -12.39
N LYS A 277 -21.22 -8.96 -13.29
CA LYS A 277 -22.06 -9.05 -14.48
C LYS A 277 -21.57 -10.11 -15.46
N ILE A 278 -20.27 -10.09 -15.77
CA ILE A 278 -19.61 -11.07 -16.65
C ILE A 278 -19.79 -12.49 -16.10
N CYS A 279 -19.53 -12.67 -14.80
CA CYS A 279 -19.67 -13.96 -14.12
C CYS A 279 -21.10 -14.51 -14.11
N LYS A 280 -22.11 -13.64 -14.11
CA LYS A 280 -23.54 -14.00 -14.08
C LYS A 280 -24.19 -14.07 -15.48
N GLY A 281 -23.45 -13.77 -16.54
CA GLY A 281 -23.94 -13.84 -17.92
C GLY A 281 -24.98 -12.75 -18.27
N SER A 282 -24.85 -11.58 -17.64
CA SER A 282 -25.76 -10.43 -17.81
C SER A 282 -25.06 -9.23 -18.40
#